data_AF-A0A431V9A5-F1
#
_entry.id   AF-A0A431V9A5-F1
#
_cell.length_a   1.000
_cell.length_b   1.000
_cell.length_c   1.000
_cell.angle_alpha   90.00
_cell.angle_beta   90.00
_cell.angle_gamma   90.00
#
_symmetry.space_group_name_H-M   'P 1'
#
loop_
_entity.id
_entity.type
_entity.pdbx_description
1 polymer ?
#
loop_
_entity_poly.entity_id
_entity_poly.type
_entity_poly.pdbx_seq_one_letter_code
_entity_poly.pdbx_strand_id
1 'polypeptide(L)'
;AGDESGNRRNGYGRKTVLTEGGSMDLAIPRDRTGTFDPALIGKYQRRFPGFDEKIISMYARGMSTREITGHLRELYGIEVSA
;
A
#
# COMPACT_ATOMS: atom_id res chain seq x y z
N ALA A 1 -35.72 -18.19 -8.12
CA ALA A 1 -34.55 -18.93 -8.60
C ALA A 1 -33.32 -18.15 -8.15
N GLY A 2 -32.42 -18.79 -7.39
CA GLY A 2 -31.28 -18.15 -6.75
C GLY A 2 -30.20 -17.76 -7.76
N ASP A 3 -29.63 -16.58 -7.56
CA ASP A 3 -28.66 -15.90 -8.43
C ASP A 3 -27.44 -16.78 -8.77
N GLU A 4 -27.34 -17.20 -10.04
CA GLU A 4 -26.34 -18.15 -10.56
C GLU A 4 -24.99 -17.48 -10.89
N SER A 5 -24.24 -17.03 -9.89
CA SER A 5 -22.77 -16.93 -10.05
C SER A 5 -22.01 -16.76 -8.73
N GLY A 6 -22.30 -17.62 -7.74
CA GLY A 6 -21.35 -18.21 -6.75
C GLY A 6 -20.53 -17.31 -5.81
N ASN A 7 -20.35 -16.03 -6.10
CA ASN A 7 -19.47 -15.11 -5.42
C ASN A 7 -20.27 -13.94 -4.85
N ARG A 8 -19.95 -13.57 -3.61
CA ARG A 8 -20.64 -12.53 -2.86
C ARG A 8 -19.63 -11.76 -2.01
N ARG A 9 -20.00 -10.55 -1.57
CA ARG A 9 -19.19 -9.78 -0.63
C ARG A 9 -19.01 -10.58 0.67
N ASN A 10 -17.79 -10.60 1.20
CA ASN A 10 -17.39 -11.33 2.40
C ASN A 10 -16.62 -10.42 3.36
N GLY A 11 -17.22 -9.28 3.70
CA GLY A 11 -16.67 -8.32 4.65
C GLY A 11 -15.45 -7.55 4.12
N TYR A 12 -14.62 -7.11 5.07
CA TYR A 12 -13.48 -6.23 4.82
C TYR A 12 -12.20 -6.78 5.48
N GLY A 13 -11.08 -6.72 4.77
CA GLY A 13 -9.75 -6.94 5.33
C GLY A 13 -9.14 -5.62 5.77
N ARG A 14 -8.48 -5.59 6.94
CA ARG A 14 -7.69 -4.43 7.35
C ARG A 14 -6.36 -4.40 6.62
N LYS A 15 -5.97 -3.23 6.14
CA LYS A 15 -4.71 -2.99 5.46
C LYS A 15 -4.18 -1.61 5.82
N THR A 16 -3.02 -1.56 6.46
CA THR A 16 -2.30 -0.30 6.68
C THR A 16 -1.46 0.00 5.46
N VAL A 17 -1.64 1.19 4.89
CA VAL A 17 -0.93 1.67 3.69
C VAL A 17 -0.16 2.93 4.03
N LEU A 18 1.07 3.01 3.52
CA LEU A 18 1.93 4.17 3.65
C LEU A 18 1.60 5.17 2.54
N THR A 19 1.26 6.38 2.93
CA THR A 19 0.93 7.51 2.06
C THR A 19 1.85 8.70 2.36
N GLU A 20 1.76 9.77 1.57
CA GLU A 20 2.52 11.00 1.81
C GLU A 20 2.16 11.72 3.11
N GLY A 21 0.99 11.45 3.69
CA GLY A 21 0.59 11.99 5.00
C GLY A 21 0.96 11.08 6.17
N GLY A 22 1.66 9.96 5.92
CA GLY A 22 1.93 8.91 6.90
C GLY A 22 1.09 7.64 6.69
N SER A 23 0.98 6.82 7.74
CA SER A 23 0.24 5.56 7.71
C SER A 23 -1.28 5.78 7.74
N MET A 24 -1.99 5.07 6.88
CA MET A 24 -3.45 5.09 6.80
C MET A 24 -4.01 3.67 6.91
N ASP A 25 -5.00 3.48 7.78
CA ASP A 25 -5.71 2.22 7.90
C ASP A 25 -6.90 2.16 6.93
N LEU A 26 -6.92 1.12 6.10
CA LEU A 26 -7.95 0.90 5.10
C LEU A 26 -8.72 -0.38 5.38
N ALA A 27 -10.04 -0.31 5.15
CA ALA A 27 -10.93 -1.46 5.10
C ALA A 27 -11.12 -1.87 3.63
N ILE A 28 -10.38 -2.88 3.17
CA ILE A 28 -10.43 -3.36 1.79
C ILE A 28 -11.55 -4.37 1.64
N PRO A 29 -12.56 -4.15 0.77
CA PRO A 29 -13.62 -5.11 0.55
C PRO A 29 -13.06 -6.42 -0.02
N ARG A 30 -13.64 -7.54 0.40
CA ARG A 30 -13.29 -8.87 -0.12
C ARG A 30 -14.52 -9.58 -0.61
N ASP A 31 -14.33 -10.41 -1.62
CA ASP A 31 -15.33 -11.34 -2.12
C ASP A 31 -15.11 -12.73 -1.50
N ARG A 32 -16.11 -13.60 -1.60
CA ARG A 32 -16.09 -14.94 -0.98
C ARG A 32 -15.14 -15.88 -1.69
N THR A 33 -15.01 -15.75 -3.01
CA THR A 33 -14.09 -16.57 -3.82
C THR A 33 -12.66 -16.02 -3.83
N GLY A 34 -12.40 -14.81 -3.30
CA GLY A 34 -11.08 -14.19 -3.26
C GLY A 34 -10.58 -13.64 -4.60
N THR A 35 -11.44 -13.59 -5.61
CA THR A 35 -11.12 -13.16 -6.98
C THR A 35 -11.05 -11.65 -7.16
N PHE A 36 -11.65 -10.87 -6.25
CA PHE A 36 -11.61 -9.41 -6.31
C PHE A 36 -10.17 -8.87 -6.19
N ASP A 37 -9.77 -8.00 -7.11
CA ASP A 37 -8.46 -7.33 -7.10
C ASP A 37 -8.64 -5.81 -7.05
N PRO A 38 -8.20 -5.12 -5.97
CA PRO A 38 -8.39 -3.68 -5.85
C PRO A 38 -7.48 -2.91 -6.81
N ALA A 39 -8.06 -2.07 -7.68
CA ALA A 39 -7.32 -1.34 -8.70
C ALA A 39 -6.41 -0.22 -8.16
N LEU A 40 -6.83 0.47 -7.09
CA LEU A 40 -6.08 1.62 -6.55
C LEU A 40 -4.86 1.20 -5.72
N ILE A 41 -5.01 0.13 -4.94
CA ILE A 41 -3.94 -0.40 -4.08
C ILE A 41 -4.01 -1.91 -4.14
N GLY A 42 -3.18 -2.49 -5.01
CA GLY A 42 -3.22 -3.91 -5.34
C GLY A 42 -3.04 -4.83 -4.13
N LYS A 43 -3.32 -6.12 -4.33
CA LYS A 43 -3.06 -7.14 -3.29
C LYS A 43 -1.60 -7.05 -2.82
N TYR A 44 -1.42 -7.12 -1.50
CA TYR A 44 -0.11 -7.03 -0.81
C TYR A 44 0.65 -5.70 -0.92
N GLN A 45 0.26 -4.77 -1.79
CA GLN A 45 0.91 -3.46 -1.92
C GLN A 45 0.66 -2.60 -0.67
N ARG A 46 1.71 -2.32 0.12
CA ARG A 46 1.59 -1.52 1.37
C ARG A 46 1.97 -0.05 1.21
N ARG A 47 2.32 0.38 -0.01
CA ARG A 47 2.76 1.74 -0.32
C ARG A 47 1.90 2.30 -1.43
N PHE A 48 1.50 3.56 -1.31
CA PHE A 48 0.72 4.21 -2.35
C PHE A 48 1.56 4.31 -3.66
N PRO A 49 0.95 4.16 -4.85
CA PRO A 49 1.61 4.40 -6.13
C PRO A 49 2.30 5.78 -6.12
N GLY A 50 3.52 5.88 -6.67
CA GLY A 50 4.33 7.10 -6.62
C GLY A 50 5.33 7.21 -5.46
N PHE A 51 5.16 6.41 -4.39
CA PHE A 51 6.09 6.39 -3.28
C PHE A 51 7.48 5.85 -3.70
N ASP A 52 7.53 4.80 -4.50
CA ASP A 52 8.79 4.18 -4.93
C ASP A 52 9.54 5.05 -5.94
N GLU A 53 8.84 5.83 -6.78
CA GLU A 53 9.46 6.80 -7.70
C GLU A 53 10.24 7.88 -6.94
N LYS A 54 9.72 8.34 -5.80
CA LYS A 54 10.45 9.26 -4.92
C LYS A 54 11.73 8.63 -4.39
N ILE A 55 11.68 7.38 -3.91
CA ILE A 55 12.86 6.65 -3.44
C ILE A 55 13.91 6.51 -4.55
N ILE A 56 13.50 6.10 -5.74
CA ILE A 56 14.38 6.00 -6.91
C ILE A 56 15.02 7.36 -7.21
N SER A 57 14.24 8.44 -7.15
CA SER A 57 14.75 9.80 -7.38
C SER A 57 15.75 10.26 -6.32
N MET A 58 15.64 9.77 -5.09
CA MET A 58 16.58 10.08 -4.01
C MET A 58 17.89 9.30 -4.17
N TYR A 59 17.78 8.01 -4.52
CA TYR A 59 18.92 7.17 -4.83
C TYR A 59 19.69 7.71 -6.05
N ALA A 60 18.98 8.14 -7.10
CA ALA A 60 19.56 8.75 -8.29
C ALA A 60 20.29 10.08 -7.99
N ARG A 61 19.91 10.78 -6.93
CA ARG A 61 20.59 11.99 -6.44
C ARG A 61 21.81 11.70 -5.55
N GLY A 62 22.16 10.43 -5.35
CA GLY A 62 23.34 10.02 -4.60
C GLY A 62 23.15 9.92 -3.10
N MET A 63 21.90 9.98 -2.60
CA MET A 63 21.64 9.72 -1.18
C MET A 63 21.85 8.23 -0.87
N SER A 64 22.56 7.95 0.22
CA SER A 64 22.71 6.60 0.75
C SER A 64 21.38 6.05 1.26
N THR A 65 21.22 4.73 1.32
CA THR A 65 20.00 4.10 1.83
C THR A 65 19.68 4.50 3.28
N ARG A 66 20.70 4.80 4.09
CA ARG A 66 20.55 5.36 5.44
C ARG A 66 19.99 6.77 5.44
N GLU A 67 20.48 7.64 4.58
CA GLU A 67 19.98 9.02 4.43
C GLU A 67 18.54 9.03 3.90
N ILE A 68 18.24 8.19 2.91
CA ILE A 68 16.88 8.00 2.40
C ILE A 68 15.94 7.56 3.53
N THR A 69 16.36 6.59 4.33
CA THR A 69 15.56 6.09 5.47
C THR A 69 15.33 7.18 6.52
N GLY A 70 16.35 7.95 6.87
CA GLY A 70 16.23 9.08 7.79
C GLY A 70 15.27 10.14 7.27
N HIS A 71 15.40 10.51 5.99
CA HIS A 71 14.57 11.52 5.35
C HIS A 71 13.11 11.09 5.24
N LEU A 72 12.88 9.81 4.93
CA LEU A 72 11.55 9.21 4.91
C LEU A 72 10.91 9.19 6.31
N ARG A 73 11.68 8.89 7.35
CA ARG A 73 11.22 8.91 8.74
C ARG A 73 10.83 10.32 9.19
N GLU A 74 11.61 11.32 8.80
CA GLU A 74 11.34 12.72 9.15
C GLU A 74 10.12 13.28 8.41
N LEU A 75 10.02 13.06 7.11
CA LEU A 75 8.92 13.59 6.28
C LEU A 75 7.60 12.84 6.47
N TYR A 76 7.66 11.52 6.62
CA TYR A 76 6.47 10.65 6.55
C TYR A 76 6.22 9.87 7.84
N GLY A 77 7.09 9.98 8.85
CA GLY A 77 6.94 9.25 10.13
C GLY A 77 7.09 7.72 9.97
N ILE A 78 7.66 7.25 8.87
CA ILE A 78 7.71 5.83 8.50
C ILE A 78 9.07 5.20 8.85
N GLU A 79 9.03 3.95 9.31
CA GLU A 79 10.22 3.11 9.39
C GLU A 79 10.33 2.24 8.13
N VAL A 80 11.44 2.41 7.41
CA VAL A 80 11.79 1.59 6.24
C VAL A 80 13.12 0.91 6.53
N SER A 81 13.23 -0.38 6.28
CA SER A 81 14.52 -1.09 6.39
C SER A 81 15.47 -0.65 5.28
N ALA A 82 16.73 -0.38 5.63
CA ALA A 82 17.80 0.01 4.72
C ALA A 82 18.28 -1.14 3.82
#